data_AF-A0A503AX92-F1
#
_entry.id   AF-A0A503AX92-F1
#
_cell.length_a   1.000
_cell.length_b   1.000
_cell.length_c   1.000
_cell.angle_alpha   90.00
_cell.angle_beta   90.00
_cell.angle_gamma   90.00
#
_symmetry.space_group_name_H-M   'P 1'
#
loop_
_entity.id
_entity.type
_entity.pdbx_description
1 polymer ?
#
loop_
_entity_poly.entity_id
_entity_poly.type
_entity_poly.pdbx_seq_one_letter_code
_entity_poly.pdbx_strand_id
1 'polypeptide(L)'
;MKSRAAIAGVALLAASGLLHAETVDVKYRGPVHLAKFQCTGELDSSVLKRVCYNPEYSYMLIRLKQTWYHYCEIDQGTVDALFAAESKGRFYDSSIKDSGTGGKFGCRDKPVPEF
;
A
#
# COMPACT_ATOMS: atom_id res chain seq x y z
N MET A 1 -22.60 -49.10 21.92
CA MET A 1 -21.45 -48.68 21.09
C MET A 1 -21.92 -48.61 19.64
N LYS A 2 -21.85 -47.43 19.00
CA LYS A 2 -21.73 -47.23 17.54
C LYS A 2 -21.54 -45.73 17.31
N SER A 3 -20.30 -45.37 17.06
CA SER A 3 -19.76 -44.02 17.02
C SER A 3 -20.33 -43.20 15.86
N ARG A 4 -20.60 -41.92 16.13
CA ARG A 4 -20.89 -40.89 15.13
C ARG A 4 -19.59 -40.45 14.48
N ALA A 5 -19.57 -40.31 13.17
CA ALA A 5 -18.55 -39.52 12.47
C ALA A 5 -19.23 -38.77 11.32
N ALA A 6 -19.54 -37.50 11.54
CA ALA A 6 -19.88 -36.58 10.47
C ALA A 6 -18.60 -35.83 10.12
N ILE A 7 -18.02 -36.11 8.96
CA ILE A 7 -16.83 -35.42 8.45
C ILE A 7 -17.34 -34.14 7.77
N ALA A 8 -17.20 -33.00 8.45
CA ALA A 8 -17.47 -31.70 7.86
C ALA A 8 -16.24 -31.28 7.04
N GLY A 9 -16.35 -31.32 5.71
CA GLY A 9 -15.32 -30.83 4.79
C GLY A 9 -15.24 -29.30 4.84
N VAL A 10 -14.09 -28.77 5.26
CA VAL A 10 -13.80 -27.33 5.18
C VAL A 10 -13.37 -27.00 3.75
N ALA A 11 -14.23 -26.32 3.00
CA ALA A 11 -13.87 -25.77 1.70
C ALA A 11 -13.11 -24.45 1.89
N LEU A 12 -11.78 -24.47 1.73
CA LEU A 12 -10.98 -23.24 1.61
C LEU A 12 -11.26 -22.60 0.25
N LEU A 13 -12.11 -21.58 0.21
CA LEU A 13 -12.22 -20.66 -0.93
C LEU A 13 -11.00 -19.73 -0.92
N ALA A 14 -9.94 -20.13 -1.61
CA ALA A 14 -8.82 -19.24 -1.92
C ALA A 14 -9.29 -18.22 -2.97
N ALA A 15 -9.63 -17.01 -2.55
CA ALA A 15 -9.87 -15.90 -3.46
C ALA A 15 -8.55 -15.49 -4.11
N SER A 16 -8.24 -16.07 -5.28
CA SER A 16 -7.13 -15.64 -6.12
C SER A 16 -7.46 -14.25 -6.67
N GLY A 17 -7.00 -13.20 -5.98
CA GLY A 17 -6.99 -11.86 -6.54
C GLY A 17 -6.18 -11.91 -7.84
N LEU A 18 -6.81 -11.50 -8.96
CA LEU A 18 -6.13 -11.38 -10.24
C LEU A 18 -4.91 -10.45 -10.05
N LEU A 19 -3.71 -11.02 -10.01
CA LEU A 19 -2.45 -10.28 -10.10
C LEU A 19 -2.32 -9.77 -11.55
N HIS A 20 -3.14 -8.78 -11.92
CA HIS A 20 -2.82 -7.98 -13.09
C HIS A 20 -1.55 -7.19 -12.75
N ALA A 21 -0.53 -7.36 -13.60
CA ALA A 21 0.64 -6.50 -13.60
C ALA A 21 0.18 -5.09 -14.02
N GLU A 22 -0.35 -4.34 -13.07
CA GLU A 22 -0.76 -2.96 -13.24
C GLU A 22 0.49 -2.06 -13.24
N THR A 23 0.53 -1.10 -14.16
CA THR A 23 1.53 -0.03 -14.19
C THR A 23 0.85 1.29 -13.85
N VAL A 24 1.46 2.06 -12.96
CA VAL A 24 0.94 3.38 -12.56
C VAL A 24 1.97 4.47 -12.81
N ASP A 25 1.51 5.63 -13.28
CA ASP A 25 2.36 6.81 -13.46
C ASP A 25 2.52 7.57 -12.15
N VAL A 26 3.72 7.47 -11.57
CA VAL A 26 4.08 8.09 -10.29
C VAL A 26 4.69 9.47 -10.52
N LYS A 27 4.12 10.48 -9.86
CA LYS A 27 4.58 11.86 -9.98
C LYS A 27 6.05 11.98 -9.55
N TYR A 28 6.84 12.70 -10.35
CA TYR A 28 8.29 12.90 -10.17
C TYR A 28 9.16 11.64 -10.29
N ARG A 29 8.58 10.53 -10.77
CA ARG A 29 9.31 9.29 -11.03
C ARG A 29 9.07 8.74 -12.43
N GLY A 30 7.81 8.64 -12.86
CA GLY A 30 7.41 7.94 -14.08
C GLY A 30 6.66 6.63 -13.80
N PRO A 31 6.55 5.73 -14.79
CA PRO A 31 5.78 4.50 -14.68
C PRO A 31 6.41 3.51 -13.70
N VAL A 32 5.58 2.79 -12.94
CA VAL A 32 6.01 1.77 -11.97
C VAL A 32 5.13 0.55 -12.06
N HIS A 33 5.74 -0.64 -12.19
CA HIS A 33 5.03 -1.92 -12.17
C HIS A 33 4.69 -2.35 -10.75
N LEU A 34 3.41 -2.65 -10.49
CA LEU A 34 2.91 -3.02 -9.16
C LEU A 34 3.11 -4.49 -8.80
N ALA A 35 3.71 -5.30 -9.67
CA ALA A 35 3.84 -6.75 -9.49
C ALA A 35 4.61 -7.16 -8.21
N LYS A 36 5.45 -6.27 -7.68
CA LYS A 36 6.24 -6.47 -6.45
C LYS A 36 5.65 -5.77 -5.22
N PHE A 37 4.45 -5.23 -5.32
CA PHE A 37 3.82 -4.45 -4.26
C PHE A 37 2.66 -5.20 -3.63
N GLN A 38 2.51 -5.03 -2.32
CA GLN A 38 1.30 -5.37 -1.59
C GLN A 38 0.35 -4.19 -1.68
N CYS A 39 -0.63 -4.29 -2.57
CA CYS A 39 -1.59 -3.23 -2.83
C CYS A 39 -2.91 -3.46 -2.12
N THR A 40 -3.47 -2.38 -1.56
CA THR A 40 -4.86 -2.36 -1.14
C THR A 40 -5.80 -2.33 -2.34
N GLY A 41 -7.07 -2.67 -2.10
CA GLY A 41 -8.16 -2.21 -2.95
C GLY A 41 -8.38 -0.70 -2.83
N GLU A 42 -9.50 -0.23 -3.38
CA GLU A 42 -9.94 1.16 -3.22
C GLU A 42 -10.35 1.41 -1.77
N LEU A 43 -9.79 2.47 -1.17
CA LEU A 43 -10.05 2.87 0.20
C LEU A 43 -11.20 3.86 0.25
N ASP A 44 -12.05 3.73 1.27
CA ASP A 44 -13.12 4.69 1.57
C ASP A 44 -12.54 5.95 2.25
N SER A 45 -11.84 6.76 1.47
CA SER A 45 -11.36 8.08 1.89
C SER A 45 -11.49 9.05 0.72
N SER A 46 -11.89 10.30 1.01
CA SER A 46 -12.04 11.34 -0.01
C SER A 46 -10.70 11.79 -0.63
N VAL A 47 -9.59 11.57 0.08
CA VAL A 47 -8.26 11.99 -0.33
C VAL A 47 -7.39 10.80 -0.70
N LEU A 48 -7.29 9.81 0.18
CA LEU A 48 -6.37 8.69 0.02
C LEU A 48 -7.12 7.48 -0.58
N LYS A 49 -6.79 7.13 -1.82
CA LYS A 49 -7.57 6.16 -2.59
C LYS A 49 -6.99 4.76 -2.58
N ARG A 50 -5.67 4.63 -2.60
CA ARG A 50 -5.01 3.32 -2.64
C ARG A 50 -3.58 3.43 -2.12
N VAL A 51 -3.09 2.35 -1.53
CA VAL A 51 -1.70 2.22 -1.07
C VAL A 51 -1.13 0.93 -1.62
N CYS A 52 0.11 0.98 -2.07
CA CYS A 52 0.91 -0.15 -2.49
C CYS A 52 2.24 -0.09 -1.75
N TYR A 53 2.55 -1.10 -0.96
CA TYR A 53 3.77 -1.14 -0.16
C TYR A 53 4.70 -2.28 -0.60
N ASN A 54 5.98 -1.99 -0.71
CA ASN A 54 7.03 -2.97 -0.86
C ASN A 54 7.90 -2.96 0.42
N PRO A 55 7.82 -3.99 1.27
CA PRO A 55 8.57 -4.05 2.52
C PRO A 55 10.06 -4.31 2.31
N GLU A 56 10.46 -4.99 1.22
CA GLU A 56 11.87 -5.28 0.90
C GLU A 56 12.67 -3.98 0.72
N TYR A 57 12.03 -2.95 0.15
CA TYR A 57 12.65 -1.66 -0.11
C TYR A 57 12.17 -0.54 0.81
N SER A 58 11.32 -0.83 1.81
CA SER A 58 10.65 0.20 2.62
C SER A 58 10.05 1.31 1.76
N TYR A 59 9.33 0.91 0.71
CA TYR A 59 8.93 1.78 -0.38
C TYR A 59 7.41 1.76 -0.56
N MET A 60 6.79 2.93 -0.48
CA MET A 60 5.34 3.07 -0.57
C MET A 60 4.96 3.90 -1.79
N LEU A 61 3.99 3.41 -2.55
CA LEU A 61 3.21 4.18 -3.49
C LEU A 61 1.84 4.47 -2.90
N ILE A 62 1.38 5.70 -3.06
CA ILE A 62 0.08 6.14 -2.54
C ILE A 62 -0.65 6.95 -3.59
N ARG A 63 -1.91 6.60 -3.83
CA ARG A 63 -2.80 7.34 -4.72
C ARG A 63 -3.61 8.36 -3.92
N LEU A 64 -3.32 9.63 -4.13
CA LEU A 64 -4.06 10.74 -3.56
C LEU A 64 -4.98 11.29 -4.64
N LYS A 65 -6.29 11.08 -4.48
CA LYS A 65 -7.30 11.33 -5.51
C LYS A 65 -6.93 10.60 -6.81
N GLN A 66 -6.38 11.31 -7.80
CA GLN A 66 -5.99 10.76 -9.10
C GLN A 66 -4.47 10.67 -9.29
N THR A 67 -3.67 11.13 -8.33
CA THR A 67 -2.22 11.25 -8.51
C THR A 67 -1.49 10.25 -7.61
N TRP A 68 -0.59 9.49 -8.21
CA TRP A 68 0.32 8.62 -7.49
C TRP A 68 1.57 9.37 -7.03
N TYR A 69 1.96 9.14 -5.78
CA TYR A 69 3.19 9.64 -5.18
C TYR A 69 3.98 8.47 -4.63
N HIS A 70 5.29 8.67 -4.48
CA HIS A 70 6.17 7.71 -3.83
C HIS A 70 6.75 8.23 -2.52
N TYR A 71 7.09 7.28 -1.65
CA TYR A 71 7.76 7.54 -0.39
C TYR A 71 8.84 6.47 -0.16
N CYS A 72 10.03 6.93 0.20
CA CYS A 72 11.24 6.15 0.39
C CYS A 72 11.59 6.04 1.87
N GLU A 73 12.09 4.88 2.27
CA GLU A 73 12.45 4.55 3.66
C GLU A 73 11.28 4.74 4.64
N ILE A 74 10.06 4.44 4.18
CA ILE A 74 8.89 4.41 5.04
C ILE A 74 8.72 3.00 5.62
N ASP A 75 8.80 2.91 6.93
CA ASP A 75 8.75 1.64 7.64
C ASP A 75 7.33 1.05 7.67
N GLN A 76 7.26 -0.28 7.80
CA GLN A 76 5.99 -1.01 7.87
C GLN A 76 5.09 -0.51 9.00
N GLY A 77 5.67 -0.12 10.15
CA GLY A 77 4.89 0.38 11.29
C GLY A 77 4.16 1.69 10.98
N THR A 78 4.79 2.59 10.23
CA THR A 78 4.13 3.81 9.73
C THR A 78 2.99 3.47 8.75
N VAL A 79 3.18 2.48 7.88
CA VAL A 79 2.15 2.03 6.92
C VAL A 79 0.97 1.37 7.65
N ASP A 80 1.24 0.54 8.66
CA ASP A 80 0.21 -0.10 9.49
C ASP A 80 -0.59 0.93 10.28
N ALA A 81 0.10 1.92 10.86
CA ALA A 81 -0.53 3.04 11.57
C ALA A 81 -1.43 3.87 10.65
N LEU A 82 -1.03 4.09 9.39
CA LEU A 82 -1.88 4.73 8.39
C LEU A 82 -3.18 3.95 8.17
N PHE A 83 -3.13 2.62 8.10
CA PHE A 83 -4.32 1.80 7.92
C PHE A 83 -5.22 1.74 9.16
N ALA A 84 -4.61 1.73 10.35
CA ALA A 84 -5.32 1.73 11.63
C ALA A 84 -5.91 3.10 12.01
N ALA A 85 -5.45 4.19 11.40
CA ALA A 85 -5.94 5.53 11.69
C ALA A 85 -7.43 5.69 11.37
N GLU A 86 -8.15 6.33 12.30
CA GLU A 86 -9.57 6.72 12.16
C GLU A 86 -9.76 7.58 10.90
N SER A 87 -8.84 8.52 10.65
CA SER A 87 -8.80 9.32 9.44
C SER A 87 -7.46 9.18 8.73
N LYS A 88 -7.45 8.38 7.66
CA LYS A 88 -6.28 8.12 6.80
C LYS A 88 -5.71 9.41 6.20
N GLY A 89 -6.58 10.34 5.80
CA GLY A 89 -6.18 11.64 5.28
C GLY A 89 -5.49 12.50 6.34
N ARG A 90 -6.04 12.55 7.56
CA ARG A 90 -5.44 13.33 8.66
C ARG A 90 -4.09 12.75 9.08
N PHE A 91 -3.98 11.42 9.20
CA PHE A 91 -2.71 10.76 9.49
C PHE A 91 -1.68 11.02 8.40
N TYR A 92 -2.07 10.88 7.13
CA TYR A 92 -1.21 11.23 6.01
C TYR A 92 -0.70 12.67 6.12
N ASP A 93 -1.58 13.64 6.34
CA ASP A 93 -1.22 15.05 6.44
C ASP A 93 -0.28 15.36 7.63
N SER A 94 -0.42 14.66 8.77
CA SER A 94 0.38 14.93 9.98
C SER A 94 1.69 14.14 10.05
N SER A 95 1.75 12.95 9.47
CA SER A 95 2.79 11.96 9.77
C SER A 95 3.58 11.51 8.55
N ILE A 96 3.07 11.70 7.33
CA ILE A 96 3.72 11.24 6.09
C ILE A 96 4.02 12.41 5.15
N LYS A 97 3.02 13.25 4.90
CA LYS A 97 3.12 14.46 4.10
C LYS A 97 4.06 15.43 4.79
N ASP A 98 4.96 16.00 4.01
CA ASP A 98 5.87 17.02 4.51
C ASP A 98 5.61 18.38 3.85
N SER A 99 6.08 19.41 4.54
CA SER A 99 5.86 20.84 4.37
C SER A 99 6.61 21.50 3.21
N GLY A 100 7.22 20.73 2.30
CA GLY A 100 7.68 21.26 1.00
C GLY A 100 9.19 21.21 0.72
N THR A 101 10.02 20.69 1.63
CA THR A 101 11.48 20.58 1.42
C THR A 101 11.98 19.17 1.10
N GLY A 102 11.13 18.15 1.25
CA GLY A 102 11.44 16.82 0.73
C GLY A 102 11.06 15.64 1.59
N GLY A 103 10.00 15.69 2.41
CA GLY A 103 9.46 14.51 3.09
C GLY A 103 10.35 13.98 4.19
N LYS A 104 9.82 13.67 5.38
CA LYS A 104 10.47 12.63 6.22
C LYS A 104 10.77 11.37 5.37
N PHE A 105 9.85 11.07 4.45
CA PHE A 105 9.90 9.93 3.56
C PHE A 105 10.04 10.31 2.07
N GLY A 106 10.49 11.53 1.74
CA GLY A 106 10.62 11.90 0.33
C GLY A 106 11.81 11.20 -0.31
N CYS A 107 11.72 11.00 -1.63
CA CYS A 107 12.68 10.22 -2.41
C CYS A 107 13.76 11.06 -3.09
N ARG A 108 13.80 12.39 -2.88
CA ARG A 108 14.69 13.28 -3.65
C ARG A 108 16.18 12.96 -3.44
N ASP A 109 16.54 12.69 -2.19
CA ASP A 109 17.93 12.53 -1.76
C ASP A 109 18.20 11.07 -1.32
N LYS A 110 17.34 10.13 -1.74
CA LYS A 110 17.35 8.71 -1.33
C LYS A 110 17.35 7.79 -2.55
N PRO A 111 17.93 6.58 -2.45
CA PRO A 111 17.88 5.62 -3.55
C PRO A 111 16.42 5.20 -3.82
N VAL A 112 15.98 5.35 -5.07
CA VAL A 112 14.67 4.88 -5.54
C VAL A 112 14.85 3.50 -6.19
N PRO A 113 14.14 2.45 -5.74
CA PRO A 113 14.24 1.14 -6.36
C PRO A 113 13.60 1.09 -7.75
N GLU A 114 14.18 0.31 -8.65
CA GLU A 114 13.65 0.04 -10.00
C GLU A 114 12.66 -1.15 -9.96
N PHE A 115 11.52 -1.02 -10.65
CA PHE A 115 10.45 -2.04 -10.68
C PHE A 115 9.85 -2.19 -12.07
#